data_AF-A0A8T7LD56-F1
#
_entry.id   AF-A0A8T7LD56-F1
#
_cell.length_a   1.000
_cell.length_b   1.000
_cell.length_c   1.000
_cell.angle_alpha   90.00
_cell.angle_beta   90.00
_cell.angle_gamma   90.00
#
_symmetry.space_group_name_H-M   'P 1'
#
loop_
_entity.id
_entity.type
_entity.pdbx_description
1 polymer ?
#
loop_
_entity_poly.entity_id
_entity_poly.type
_entity_poly.pdbx_seq_one_letter_code
_entity_poly.pdbx_strand_id
1 'polypeptide(L)'
;MVTNGTTDKKAEDAAQEIARDLRELQRELRGRANDVRKEVVKQLYAGAQTIRREASEAKVGGEAKRNADELARGLEKAASYLNSRSIEDMGEEAVRVVRKNPMRAVMVAFGVGLLMGIMMRGGDK
;
A
#
# COMPACT_ATOMS: atom_id res chain seq x y z
N MET A 1 -15.80 -27.49 -40.15
CA MET A 1 -16.28 -26.62 -39.06
C MET A 1 -15.86 -27.25 -37.73
N VAL A 2 -14.58 -27.11 -37.33
CA VAL A 2 -14.03 -27.61 -36.05
C VAL A 2 -12.82 -26.74 -35.68
N THR A 3 -13.04 -25.57 -35.05
CA THR A 3 -11.93 -24.69 -34.59
C THR A 3 -12.19 -23.97 -33.26
N ASN A 4 -13.35 -24.16 -32.61
CA ASN A 4 -13.60 -23.53 -31.29
C ASN A 4 -13.07 -24.35 -30.10
N GLY A 5 -13.04 -25.70 -30.18
CA GLY A 5 -12.73 -26.54 -29.01
C GLY A 5 -11.26 -26.61 -28.57
N THR A 6 -10.30 -26.20 -29.40
CA THR A 6 -8.85 -26.19 -29.07
C THR A 6 -8.37 -24.88 -28.47
N THR A 7 -9.07 -23.78 -28.73
CA THR A 7 -8.73 -22.45 -28.24
C THR A 7 -9.24 -22.26 -26.81
N ASP A 8 -10.43 -22.78 -26.51
CA ASP A 8 -10.99 -22.77 -25.14
C ASP A 8 -10.16 -23.60 -24.18
N LYS A 9 -9.71 -24.80 -24.58
CA LYS A 9 -8.85 -25.64 -23.73
C LYS A 9 -7.49 -24.99 -23.42
N LYS A 10 -6.86 -24.36 -24.41
CA LYS A 10 -5.60 -23.63 -24.20
C LYS A 10 -5.78 -22.41 -23.29
N ALA A 11 -6.92 -21.72 -23.40
CA ALA A 11 -7.24 -20.59 -22.52
C ALA A 11 -7.51 -21.07 -21.09
N GLU A 12 -8.22 -22.19 -20.91
CA GLU A 12 -8.45 -22.80 -19.60
C GLU A 12 -7.16 -23.32 -18.96
N ASP A 13 -6.30 -23.99 -19.73
CA ASP A 13 -5.01 -24.50 -19.24
C ASP A 13 -4.08 -23.36 -18.83
N ALA A 14 -3.98 -22.30 -19.64
CA ALA A 14 -3.22 -21.09 -19.30
C ALA A 14 -3.81 -20.37 -18.08
N ALA A 15 -5.15 -20.28 -17.98
CA ALA A 15 -5.80 -19.68 -16.82
C ALA A 15 -5.55 -20.49 -15.54
N GLN A 16 -5.51 -21.82 -15.63
CA GLN A 16 -5.21 -22.69 -14.48
C GLN A 16 -3.74 -22.63 -14.05
N GLU A 17 -2.82 -22.48 -15.00
CA GLU A 17 -1.39 -22.28 -14.72
C GLU A 17 -1.16 -20.93 -14.03
N ILE A 18 -1.71 -19.86 -14.60
CA ILE A 18 -1.69 -18.51 -13.99
C ILE A 18 -2.33 -18.52 -12.61
N ALA A 19 -3.46 -19.21 -12.42
CA ALA A 19 -4.12 -19.29 -11.12
C ALA A 19 -3.34 -20.08 -10.06
N ARG A 20 -2.43 -20.99 -10.46
CA ARG A 20 -1.51 -21.67 -9.56
C ARG A 20 -0.34 -20.77 -9.19
N ASP A 21 0.30 -20.17 -10.19
CA ASP A 21 1.41 -19.24 -9.99
C ASP A 21 1.01 -18.04 -9.12
N LEU A 22 -0.21 -17.51 -9.35
CA LEU A 22 -0.77 -16.44 -8.54
C LEU A 22 -0.96 -16.84 -7.07
N ARG A 23 -1.33 -18.09 -6.77
CA ARG A 23 -1.51 -18.53 -5.37
C ARG A 23 -0.19 -18.67 -4.64
N GLU A 24 0.84 -19.17 -5.31
CA GLU A 24 2.18 -19.28 -4.74
C GLU A 24 2.79 -17.89 -4.53
N LEU A 25 2.73 -17.06 -5.56
CA LEU A 25 3.13 -15.65 -5.50
C LEU A 25 2.37 -14.89 -4.40
N GLN A 26 1.06 -15.11 -4.26
CA GLN A 26 0.26 -14.49 -3.21
C GLN A 26 0.76 -14.86 -1.81
N ARG A 27 1.14 -16.11 -1.57
CA ARG A 27 1.67 -16.55 -0.27
C ARG A 27 3.02 -15.88 0.03
N GLU A 28 3.92 -15.86 -0.94
CA GLU A 28 5.22 -15.20 -0.79
C GLU A 28 5.07 -13.69 -0.59
N LEU A 29 4.23 -13.05 -1.40
CA LEU A 29 3.93 -11.63 -1.30
C LEU A 29 3.29 -11.29 0.04
N ARG A 30 2.43 -12.14 0.61
CA ARG A 30 1.83 -11.90 1.93
C ARG A 30 2.87 -11.91 3.04
N GLY A 31 3.86 -12.79 2.97
CA GLY A 31 5.00 -12.80 3.90
C GLY A 31 5.78 -11.49 3.83
N ARG A 32 6.26 -11.16 2.62
CA ARG A 32 7.01 -9.91 2.38
C ARG A 32 6.20 -8.65 2.71
N ALA A 33 4.92 -8.62 2.37
CA ALA A 33 4.03 -7.50 2.66
C ALA A 33 3.83 -7.31 4.16
N ASN A 34 3.77 -8.39 4.95
CA ASN A 34 3.70 -8.28 6.40
C ASN A 34 4.97 -7.69 7.01
N ASP A 35 6.14 -8.06 6.50
CA ASP A 35 7.41 -7.52 6.97
C ASP A 35 7.58 -6.05 6.57
N VAL A 36 7.27 -5.72 5.31
CA VAL A 36 7.24 -4.32 4.83
C VAL A 36 6.23 -3.51 5.65
N ARG A 37 5.04 -4.04 5.93
CA ARG A 37 4.03 -3.37 6.76
C ARG A 37 4.58 -3.06 8.15
N LYS A 38 5.20 -4.04 8.83
CA LYS A 38 5.80 -3.82 10.16
C LYS A 38 6.86 -2.73 10.11
N GLU A 39 7.69 -2.73 9.07
CA GLU A 39 8.73 -1.73 8.89
C GLU A 39 8.14 -0.33 8.66
N VAL A 40 7.15 -0.20 7.78
CA VAL A 40 6.44 1.06 7.54
C VAL A 40 5.76 1.56 8.83
N VAL A 41 5.13 0.70 9.61
CA VAL A 41 4.55 1.08 10.92
C VAL A 41 5.60 1.69 11.84
N LYS A 42 6.79 1.08 11.95
CA LYS A 42 7.89 1.63 12.75
C LYS A 42 8.35 2.99 12.22
N GLN A 43 8.53 3.12 10.92
CA GLN A 43 8.98 4.36 10.28
C GLN A 43 7.96 5.49 10.47
N LEU A 44 6.66 5.21 10.38
CA LEU A 44 5.61 6.18 10.64
C LEU A 44 5.62 6.66 12.10
N TYR A 45 5.75 5.75 13.08
CA TYR A 45 5.88 6.13 14.48
C TYR A 45 7.17 6.91 14.75
N ALA A 46 8.30 6.49 14.18
CA ALA A 46 9.57 7.19 14.32
C ALA A 46 9.50 8.60 13.72
N GLY A 47 8.92 8.74 12.52
CA GLY A 47 8.69 10.03 11.88
C GLY A 47 7.81 10.96 12.72
N ALA A 48 6.72 10.43 13.28
CA ALA A 48 5.86 11.20 14.19
C ALA A 48 6.60 11.71 15.42
N GLN A 49 7.43 10.87 16.04
CA GLN A 49 8.26 11.26 17.18
C GLN A 49 9.31 12.31 16.79
N THR A 50 9.98 12.12 15.66
CA THR A 50 10.98 13.08 15.15
C THR A 50 10.35 14.45 14.91
N ILE A 51 9.18 14.52 14.26
CA ILE A 51 8.46 15.78 14.02
C ILE A 51 8.13 16.48 15.34
N ARG A 52 7.60 15.76 16.34
CA ARG A 52 7.29 16.35 17.65
C ARG A 52 8.53 16.84 18.39
N ARG A 53 9.63 16.07 18.32
CA ARG A 53 10.91 16.42 18.93
C ARG A 53 11.47 17.68 18.29
N GLU A 54 11.60 17.72 16.97
CA GLU A 54 12.13 18.87 16.24
C GLU A 54 11.29 20.13 16.46
N ALA A 55 9.96 20.03 16.44
CA ALA A 55 9.09 21.16 16.75
C ALA A 55 9.25 21.66 18.20
N SER A 56 9.49 20.76 19.14
CA SER A 56 9.72 21.13 20.54
C SER A 56 11.10 21.77 20.76
N GLU A 57 12.14 21.24 20.12
CA GLU A 57 13.53 21.72 20.23
C GLU A 57 13.75 23.05 19.51
N ALA A 58 13.14 23.22 18.33
CA ALA A 58 13.27 24.43 17.53
C ALA A 58 12.52 25.65 18.11
N LYS A 59 11.83 25.49 19.26
CA LYS A 59 11.01 26.53 19.92
C LYS A 59 10.10 27.28 18.93
N VAL A 60 9.56 26.56 17.95
CA VAL A 60 8.75 27.17 16.89
C VAL A 60 7.48 27.79 17.47
N GLY A 61 6.97 28.82 16.81
CA GLY A 61 5.74 29.50 17.22
C GLY A 61 4.55 28.54 17.34
N GLY A 62 3.52 28.96 18.11
CA GLY A 62 2.40 28.09 18.48
C GLY A 62 1.65 27.46 17.30
N GLU A 63 1.58 28.13 16.15
CA GLU A 63 0.96 27.60 14.93
C GLU A 63 1.79 26.50 14.27
N ALA A 64 3.11 26.71 14.14
CA ALA A 64 4.02 25.69 13.61
C ALA A 64 4.05 24.43 14.50
N LYS A 65 3.96 24.60 15.81
CA LYS A 65 3.84 23.47 16.75
C LYS A 65 2.55 22.69 16.55
N ARG A 66 1.40 23.37 16.34
CA ARG A 66 0.13 22.70 16.05
C ARG A 66 0.17 21.92 14.73
N ASN A 67 0.73 22.50 13.69
CA ASN A 67 0.88 21.83 12.39
C ASN A 67 1.76 20.58 12.50
N ALA A 68 2.88 20.68 13.24
CA ALA A 68 3.75 19.54 13.52
C ALA A 68 3.00 18.44 14.30
N ASP A 69 2.22 18.81 15.32
CA ASP A 69 1.40 17.86 16.08
C ASP A 69 0.33 17.18 15.21
N GLU A 70 -0.32 17.92 14.32
CA GLU A 70 -1.31 17.37 13.39
C GLU A 70 -0.69 16.37 12.40
N LEU A 71 0.47 16.73 11.83
CA LEU A 71 1.24 15.83 10.97
C LEU A 71 1.65 14.56 11.71
N ALA A 72 2.22 14.69 12.92
CA ALA A 72 2.61 13.56 13.75
C ALA A 72 1.41 12.66 14.09
N ARG A 73 0.26 13.25 14.43
CA ARG A 73 -1.00 12.49 14.66
C ARG A 73 -1.48 11.78 13.41
N GLY A 74 -1.32 12.39 12.23
CA GLY A 74 -1.62 11.76 10.94
C GLY A 74 -0.79 10.50 10.72
N LEU A 75 0.51 10.58 10.97
CA LEU A 75 1.43 9.44 10.88
C LEU A 75 1.10 8.35 11.91
N GLU A 76 0.82 8.71 13.16
CA GLU A 76 0.39 7.76 14.21
C GLU A 76 -0.91 7.05 13.85
N LYS A 77 -1.88 7.77 13.27
CA LYS A 77 -3.13 7.19 12.78
C LYS A 77 -2.89 6.20 11.64
N ALA A 78 -2.04 6.56 10.68
CA ALA A 78 -1.65 5.67 9.59
C ALA A 78 -0.96 4.42 10.13
N ALA A 79 0.00 4.58 11.05
CA ALA A 79 0.71 3.47 11.70
C ALA A 79 -0.27 2.55 12.46
N SER A 80 -1.20 3.13 13.22
CA SER A 80 -2.23 2.40 13.96
C SER A 80 -3.15 1.62 13.02
N TYR A 81 -3.59 2.22 11.92
CA TYR A 81 -4.40 1.55 10.90
C TYR A 81 -3.64 0.37 10.27
N LEU A 82 -2.37 0.58 9.90
CA LEU A 82 -1.54 -0.49 9.34
C LEU A 82 -1.30 -1.61 10.35
N ASN A 83 -1.11 -1.29 11.62
CA ASN A 83 -0.80 -2.26 12.66
C ASN A 83 -2.01 -3.10 13.08
N SER A 84 -3.21 -2.49 13.13
CA SER A 84 -4.43 -3.09 13.66
C SER A 84 -5.15 -4.04 12.71
N ARG A 85 -4.76 -4.10 11.42
CA ARG A 85 -5.43 -4.94 10.41
C ARG A 85 -4.47 -5.92 9.76
N SER A 86 -4.94 -7.12 9.44
CA SER A 86 -4.17 -8.05 8.62
C SER A 86 -4.10 -7.55 7.17
N ILE A 87 -3.09 -8.01 6.41
CA ILE A 87 -2.97 -7.71 4.98
C ILE A 87 -4.22 -8.20 4.21
N GLU A 88 -4.84 -9.27 4.70
CA GLU A 88 -6.03 -9.88 4.14
C GLU A 88 -7.25 -8.99 4.32
N ASP A 89 -7.46 -8.47 5.53
CA ASP A 89 -8.57 -7.56 5.83
C ASP A 89 -8.48 -6.30 4.96
N MET A 90 -7.26 -5.78 4.78
CA MET A 90 -7.00 -4.63 3.91
C MET A 90 -7.26 -4.96 2.44
N GLY A 91 -6.88 -6.16 1.99
CA GLY A 91 -7.15 -6.64 0.64
C GLY A 91 -8.64 -6.75 0.34
N GLU A 92 -9.41 -7.33 1.26
CA GLU A 92 -10.86 -7.42 1.12
C GLU A 92 -11.54 -6.05 1.10
N GLU A 93 -11.06 -5.11 1.91
CA GLU A 93 -11.52 -3.73 1.88
C GLU A 93 -11.18 -3.03 0.56
N ALA A 94 -9.97 -3.22 0.03
CA ALA A 94 -9.59 -2.70 -1.28
C ALA A 94 -10.52 -3.25 -2.38
N VAL A 95 -10.83 -4.55 -2.37
CA VAL A 95 -11.79 -5.16 -3.31
C VAL A 95 -13.17 -4.52 -3.19
N ARG A 96 -13.66 -4.27 -1.96
CA ARG A 96 -14.93 -3.58 -1.75
C ARG A 96 -14.92 -2.15 -2.29
N VAL A 97 -13.85 -1.39 -2.08
CA VAL A 97 -13.70 -0.02 -2.60
C VAL A 97 -13.70 -0.01 -4.13
N VAL A 98 -12.95 -0.91 -4.76
CA VAL A 98 -12.90 -1.07 -6.23
C VAL A 98 -14.29 -1.37 -6.78
N ARG A 99 -15.02 -2.32 -6.18
CA ARG A 99 -16.39 -2.67 -6.61
C ARG A 99 -17.37 -1.52 -6.43
N LYS A 100 -17.24 -0.73 -5.36
CA LYS A 100 -18.17 0.36 -5.04
C LYS A 100 -17.92 1.61 -5.88
N ASN A 101 -16.65 1.94 -6.16
CA ASN A 101 -16.26 3.15 -6.89
C ASN A 101 -15.02 2.87 -7.76
N PRO A 102 -15.19 2.24 -8.93
CA PRO A 102 -14.06 1.84 -9.77
C PRO A 102 -13.19 3.02 -10.22
N MET A 103 -13.80 4.15 -10.59
CA MET A 103 -13.06 5.35 -10.98
C MET A 103 -12.19 5.92 -9.86
N ARG A 104 -12.68 5.91 -8.61
CA ARG A 104 -11.88 6.37 -7.47
C ARG A 104 -10.71 5.43 -7.22
N ALA A 105 -10.94 4.12 -7.34
CA ALA A 105 -9.86 3.14 -7.18
C ALA A 105 -8.77 3.29 -8.25
N VAL A 106 -9.13 3.57 -9.51
CA VAL A 106 -8.17 3.85 -10.57
C VAL A 106 -7.34 5.09 -10.24
N MET A 107 -7.94 6.18 -9.77
CA MET A 107 -7.19 7.38 -9.37
C MET A 107 -6.24 7.11 -8.21
N VAL A 108 -6.66 6.34 -7.21
CA VAL A 108 -5.79 5.94 -6.09
C VAL A 108 -4.63 5.08 -6.59
N ALA A 109 -4.90 4.07 -7.42
CA ALA A 109 -3.87 3.21 -8.00
C ALA A 109 -2.86 4.00 -8.84
N PHE A 110 -3.34 4.93 -9.67
CA PHE A 110 -2.50 5.84 -10.44
C PHE A 110 -1.62 6.71 -9.53
N GLY A 111 -2.18 7.29 -8.46
CA GLY A 111 -1.43 8.09 -7.50
C GLY A 111 -0.33 7.30 -6.80
N VAL A 112 -0.63 6.08 -6.35
CA VAL A 112 0.37 5.18 -5.74
C VAL A 112 1.48 4.83 -6.75
N GLY A 113 1.12 4.46 -7.98
CA GLY A 113 2.07 4.14 -9.03
C GLY A 113 2.98 5.33 -9.39
N LEU A 114 2.42 6.54 -9.45
CA LEU A 114 3.18 7.76 -9.71
C LEU A 114 4.20 8.04 -8.59
N LEU A 115 3.79 7.91 -7.33
CA LEU A 115 4.69 8.08 -6.18
C LEU A 115 5.83 7.06 -6.20
N MET A 116 5.54 5.80 -6.48
CA MET A 116 6.57 4.76 -6.65
C MET A 116 7.52 5.09 -7.80
N GLY A 117 6.99 5.51 -8.95
CA GLY A 117 7.80 5.90 -10.11
C GLY A 117 8.74 7.06 -9.80
N ILE A 118 8.28 8.06 -9.04
CA ILE A 118 9.11 9.20 -8.62
C ILE A 118 10.21 8.73 -7.65
N MET A 119 9.88 7.88 -6.67
CA MET A 119 10.88 7.35 -5.73
C MET A 119 11.98 6.55 -6.45
N MET A 120 11.62 5.72 -7.43
CA MET A 120 12.60 4.93 -8.18
C MET A 120 13.45 5.79 -9.14
N ARG A 121 12.86 6.82 -9.75
CA ARG A 121 13.58 7.75 -10.62
C ARG A 121 14.54 8.68 -9.85
N GLY A 122 14.31 8.89 -8.56
CA GLY A 122 15.14 9.73 -7.71
C GLY A 122 16.46 9.09 -7.23
N GLY A 123 16.66 7.80 -7.46
CA GLY A 123 17.85 7.04 -7.03
C GLY A 123 19.05 7.10 -7.99
N ASP A 124 18.91 7.70 -9.17
CA ASP A 124 19.99 7.88 -10.15
C ASP A 124 20.60 9.30 -10.09
N LYS A 125 21.22 9.65 -8.96
CA LYS A 125 22.13 10.81 -8.85
C LYS A 125 23.25 10.56 -7.85
#